data_AF-A0A9Q1MMI7-F1
#
_entry.id   AF-A0A9Q1MMI7-F1
#
_cell.length_a   1.000
_cell.length_b   1.000
_cell.length_c   1.000
_cell.angle_alpha   90.00
_cell.angle_beta   90.00
_cell.angle_gamma   90.00
#
_symmetry.space_group_name_H-M   'P 1'
#
loop_
_entity.id
_entity.type
_entity.pdbx_description
1 polymer ?
#
loop_
_entity_poly.entity_id
_entity_poly.type
_entity_poly.pdbx_seq_one_letter_code
_entity_poly.pdbx_strand_id
1 'polypeptide(L)'
;MSDILLDMSSKFPSVKHFQIFTSDFAPRAVEVAIKELTAVANPGEVDQVQLYRAKQSTKSAILMNLESRMVASEDIGRQLLTYGERKPVEHFLKAIDAISANDIASVAQKLTSSPLTMASYGDDEGLKLNVERIEAASYQNSLVSNSV
;
A
#
# COMPACT_ATOMS: atom_id res chain seq x y z
N MET A 1 -14.12 -23.01 11.77
CA MET A 1 -14.33 -21.66 11.20
C MET A 1 -13.19 -20.70 11.57
N SER A 2 -12.54 -20.89 12.74
CA SER A 2 -11.26 -20.26 13.14
C SER A 2 -10.05 -20.69 12.30
N ASP A 3 -10.03 -21.95 11.84
CA ASP A 3 -8.79 -22.56 11.30
C ASP A 3 -8.49 -22.20 9.84
N ILE A 4 -9.51 -21.79 9.07
CA ILE A 4 -9.34 -21.34 7.67
C ILE A 4 -8.85 -19.88 7.61
N LEU A 5 -9.25 -19.05 8.59
CA LEU A 5 -8.76 -17.67 8.70
C LEU A 5 -7.29 -17.62 9.16
N LEU A 6 -6.83 -18.60 9.95
CA LEU A 6 -5.42 -18.74 10.33
C LEU A 6 -4.53 -19.16 9.15
N ASP A 7 -5.03 -20.02 8.25
CA ASP A 7 -4.26 -20.53 7.09
C ASP A 7 -4.04 -19.46 6.00
N MET A 8 -4.94 -18.48 5.86
CA MET A 8 -4.74 -17.38 4.92
C MET A 8 -3.75 -16.33 5.43
N SER A 9 -3.69 -16.11 6.75
CA SER A 9 -2.69 -15.25 7.39
C SER A 9 -1.28 -15.84 7.34
N SER A 10 -1.14 -17.17 7.27
CA SER A 10 0.17 -17.85 7.22
C SER A 10 0.74 -17.96 5.80
N LYS A 11 -0.12 -17.98 4.78
CA LYS A 11 0.29 -18.16 3.37
C LYS A 11 0.79 -16.90 2.68
N PHE A 12 0.42 -15.72 3.16
CA PHE A 12 0.90 -14.44 2.64
C PHE A 12 1.22 -13.50 3.81
N PRO A 13 2.39 -13.62 4.47
CA PRO A 13 2.86 -12.58 5.37
C PRO A 13 2.92 -11.29 4.55
N SER A 14 2.28 -10.22 5.01
CA SER A 14 2.19 -8.91 4.32
C SER A 14 3.49 -8.52 3.58
N VAL A 15 3.68 -8.96 2.34
CA VAL A 15 4.90 -8.69 1.58
C VAL A 15 4.74 -7.29 1.00
N LYS A 16 5.48 -6.36 1.59
CA LYS A 16 5.56 -4.97 1.14
C LYS A 16 6.69 -4.92 0.12
N HIS A 17 6.35 -4.74 -1.14
CA HIS A 17 7.31 -4.73 -2.23
C HIS A 17 7.40 -3.33 -2.83
N PHE A 18 8.55 -2.68 -2.67
CA PHE A 18 8.84 -1.38 -3.26
C PHE A 18 10.12 -1.49 -4.09
N GLN A 19 10.05 -1.19 -5.40
CA GLN A 19 11.16 -1.26 -6.34
C GLN A 19 11.54 0.14 -6.83
N ILE A 20 12.83 0.48 -6.78
CA ILE A 20 13.41 1.66 -7.44
C ILE A 20 14.38 1.16 -8.52
N PHE A 21 14.30 1.73 -9.72
CA PHE A 21 15.22 1.42 -10.82
C PHE A 21 16.13 2.63 -11.17
N THR A 22 17.45 2.44 -10.97
CA THR A 22 18.64 3.05 -11.65
C THR A 22 19.39 4.31 -11.12
N SER A 23 20.73 4.22 -11.26
CA SER A 23 21.85 5.22 -11.32
C SER A 23 22.20 6.07 -10.08
N ASP A 24 23.25 6.91 -10.17
CA ASP A 24 23.72 7.92 -9.18
C ASP A 24 22.61 8.77 -8.52
N PHE A 25 21.42 8.79 -9.11
CA PHE A 25 20.24 9.42 -8.56
C PHE A 25 19.55 8.59 -7.45
N ALA A 26 19.86 7.30 -7.32
CA ALA A 26 19.21 6.37 -6.40
C ALA A 26 19.17 6.86 -4.93
N PRO A 27 20.24 7.44 -4.36
CA PRO A 27 20.18 8.00 -3.01
C PRO A 27 19.12 9.12 -2.88
N ARG A 28 19.02 10.00 -3.89
CA ARG A 28 18.02 11.07 -3.92
C ARG A 28 16.60 10.54 -4.16
N ALA A 29 16.45 9.53 -5.02
CA ALA A 29 15.17 8.87 -5.26
C ALA A 29 14.63 8.23 -3.98
N VAL A 30 15.50 7.56 -3.21
CA VAL A 30 15.16 6.98 -1.91
C VAL A 30 14.75 8.07 -0.93
N GLU A 31 15.49 9.17 -0.83
CA GLU A 31 15.14 10.30 0.03
C GLU A 31 13.74 10.87 -0.29
N VAL A 32 13.45 11.12 -1.56
CA VAL A 32 12.13 11.58 -2.00
C VAL A 32 11.05 10.54 -1.67
N ALA A 33 11.30 9.26 -1.94
CA ALA A 33 10.32 8.21 -1.63
C ALA A 33 9.99 8.16 -0.14
N ILE A 34 10.99 8.25 0.74
CA ILE A 34 10.77 8.29 2.20
C ILE A 34 9.96 9.51 2.59
N LYS A 35 10.33 10.68 2.05
CA LYS A 35 9.63 11.93 2.33
C LYS A 35 8.16 11.84 1.96
N GLU A 36 7.84 11.38 0.75
CA GLU A 36 6.46 11.25 0.28
C GLU A 36 5.68 10.17 1.05
N LEU A 37 6.31 9.03 1.36
CA LEU A 37 5.68 7.98 2.17
C LEU A 37 5.36 8.45 3.59
N THR A 38 6.25 9.26 4.19
CA THR A 38 6.04 9.84 5.52
C THR A 38 4.97 10.91 5.49
N ALA A 39 4.97 11.76 4.46
CA ALA A 39 3.97 12.80 4.26
C ALA A 39 2.54 12.22 4.21
N VAL A 40 2.33 11.16 3.44
CA VAL A 40 1.02 10.50 3.34
C VAL A 40 0.57 9.87 4.67
N ALA A 41 1.51 9.47 5.53
CA ALA A 41 1.21 8.94 6.86
C ALA A 41 0.80 10.03 7.87
N ASN A 42 1.14 11.30 7.63
CA ASN A 42 0.79 12.39 8.53
C ASN A 42 -0.68 12.83 8.32
N PRO A 43 -1.52 12.83 9.39
CA PRO A 43 -2.88 13.31 9.28
C PRO A 43 -2.92 14.78 8.82
N GLY A 44 -3.72 15.07 7.80
CA GLY A 44 -3.88 16.42 7.25
C GLY A 44 -2.95 16.78 6.09
N GLU A 45 -1.95 15.95 5.76
CA GLU A 45 -1.09 16.17 4.59
C GLU A 45 -1.68 15.60 3.29
N VAL A 46 -2.70 14.76 3.38
CA VAL A 46 -3.44 14.25 2.20
C VAL A 46 -4.40 15.32 1.69
N ASP A 47 -4.06 15.91 0.54
CA ASP A 47 -4.91 16.90 -0.14
C ASP A 47 -6.23 16.29 -0.65
N GLN A 48 -7.33 17.02 -0.45
CA GLN A 48 -8.67 16.57 -0.83
C GLN A 48 -8.83 16.47 -2.35
N VAL A 49 -8.18 17.35 -3.12
CA VAL A 49 -8.24 17.29 -4.60
C VAL A 49 -7.49 16.06 -5.11
N GLN A 50 -6.31 15.77 -4.55
CA GLN A 50 -5.57 14.55 -4.85
C GLN A 50 -6.36 13.29 -4.45
N LEU A 51 -6.97 13.25 -3.26
CA LEU A 51 -7.80 12.14 -2.82
C LEU A 51 -8.99 11.91 -3.77
N TYR A 52 -9.68 12.98 -4.15
CA TYR A 52 -10.79 12.89 -5.10
C TYR A 52 -10.35 12.30 -6.45
N ARG A 53 -9.22 12.78 -6.99
CA ARG A 53 -8.63 12.27 -8.24
C ARG A 53 -8.23 10.81 -8.12
N ALA A 54 -7.58 10.42 -7.02
CA ALA A 54 -7.19 9.04 -6.77
C ALA A 54 -8.43 8.12 -6.73
N LYS A 55 -9.50 8.52 -6.04
CA LYS A 55 -10.77 7.78 -6.04
C LYS A 55 -11.35 7.61 -7.44
N GLN A 56 -11.40 8.68 -8.25
CA GLN A 56 -11.93 8.57 -9.61
C GLN A 56 -11.06 7.67 -10.49
N SER A 57 -9.74 7.79 -10.38
CA SER A 57 -8.78 6.94 -11.09
C SER A 57 -8.99 5.46 -10.77
N THR A 58 -9.08 5.11 -9.48
CA THR A 58 -9.30 3.73 -9.03
C THR A 58 -10.65 3.18 -9.50
N LYS A 59 -11.73 3.97 -9.41
CA LYS A 59 -13.05 3.55 -9.94
C LYS A 59 -13.01 3.32 -11.44
N SER A 60 -12.34 4.20 -12.20
CA SER A 60 -12.16 4.05 -13.64
C SER A 60 -11.39 2.77 -13.98
N ALA A 61 -10.29 2.51 -13.28
CA ALA A 61 -9.47 1.31 -13.50
C ALA A 61 -10.26 0.02 -13.28
N ILE A 62 -11.10 -0.04 -12.23
CA ILE A 62 -11.97 -1.19 -11.99
C ILE A 62 -12.97 -1.37 -13.14
N LEU A 63 -13.69 -0.30 -13.50
CA LEU A 63 -14.75 -0.37 -14.51
C LEU A 63 -14.21 -0.76 -15.89
N MET A 64 -13.09 -0.17 -16.29
CA MET A 64 -12.44 -0.47 -17.57
C MET A 64 -11.93 -1.91 -17.64
N ASN A 65 -11.34 -2.42 -16.55
CA ASN A 65 -10.86 -3.80 -16.51
C ASN A 65 -12.00 -4.82 -16.67
N LEU A 66 -13.19 -4.50 -16.17
CA LEU A 66 -14.36 -5.37 -16.28
C LEU A 66 -14.99 -5.41 -17.68
N GLU A 67 -14.54 -4.59 -18.63
CA GLU A 67 -14.91 -4.69 -20.04
C GLU A 67 -14.29 -5.93 -20.71
N SER A 68 -13.14 -6.40 -20.20
CA SER A 68 -12.47 -7.60 -20.67
C SER A 68 -13.11 -8.86 -20.09
N ARG A 69 -13.63 -9.74 -20.96
CA ARG A 69 -14.25 -11.02 -20.53
C ARG A 69 -13.28 -11.94 -19.80
N MET A 70 -12.00 -11.91 -20.18
CA MET A 70 -10.96 -12.70 -19.50
C MET A 70 -10.77 -12.23 -18.06
N VAL A 71 -10.63 -10.91 -17.87
CA VAL A 71 -10.48 -10.31 -16.54
C VAL A 71 -11.74 -10.50 -15.70
N ALA A 72 -12.92 -10.36 -16.30
CA ALA A 72 -14.18 -10.60 -15.61
C ALA A 72 -14.32 -12.06 -15.14
N SER A 73 -13.88 -13.04 -15.95
CA SER A 73 -13.90 -14.46 -15.57
C SER A 73 -12.93 -14.75 -14.43
N GLU A 74 -11.73 -14.18 -14.47
CA GLU A 74 -10.75 -14.31 -13.38
C GLU A 74 -11.29 -13.70 -12.08
N ASP A 75 -11.86 -12.50 -12.16
CA ASP A 75 -12.41 -11.81 -10.99
C ASP A 75 -13.52 -12.61 -10.32
N ILE A 76 -14.43 -13.23 -11.10
CA ILE A 76 -15.44 -14.16 -10.56
C ILE A 76 -14.79 -15.29 -9.77
N GLY A 77 -13.81 -15.97 -10.38
CA GLY A 77 -13.12 -17.10 -9.74
C GLY A 77 -12.40 -16.68 -8.46
N ARG A 78 -11.66 -15.56 -8.50
CA ARG A 78 -10.92 -15.04 -7.35
C ARG A 78 -11.86 -14.62 -6.21
N GLN A 79 -12.97 -13.95 -6.52
CA GLN A 79 -13.94 -13.56 -5.50
C GLN A 79 -14.62 -14.78 -4.87
N LEU A 80 -14.98 -15.80 -5.66
CA LEU A 80 -15.51 -17.05 -5.12
C LEU A 80 -14.52 -17.74 -4.18
N LEU A 81 -13.24 -17.79 -4.54
CA LEU A 81 -12.21 -18.41 -3.71
C LEU A 81 -11.87 -17.60 -2.45
N THR A 82 -12.00 -16.27 -2.50
CA THR A 82 -11.62 -15.38 -1.40
C THR A 82 -12.78 -15.12 -0.43
N TYR A 83 -13.98 -14.90 -0.96
CA TYR A 83 -15.16 -14.48 -0.18
C TYR A 83 -16.27 -15.53 -0.15
N GLY A 84 -16.20 -16.59 -0.96
CA GLY A 84 -17.27 -17.57 -1.13
C GLY A 84 -18.42 -17.10 -2.03
N GLU A 85 -18.40 -15.84 -2.47
CA GLU A 85 -19.43 -15.22 -3.30
C GLU A 85 -18.83 -14.18 -4.24
N ARG A 86 -19.57 -13.85 -5.30
CA ARG A 86 -19.23 -12.73 -6.17
C ARG A 86 -19.94 -11.47 -5.68
N LYS A 87 -19.18 -10.52 -5.15
CA LYS A 87 -19.70 -9.23 -4.76
C LYS A 87 -19.97 -8.37 -6.01
N PRO A 88 -21.09 -7.62 -6.05
CA PRO A 88 -21.39 -6.73 -7.16
C PRO A 88 -20.38 -5.57 -7.20
N VAL A 89 -20.11 -5.03 -8.39
CA VAL A 89 -19.10 -3.97 -8.57
C VAL A 89 -19.43 -2.73 -7.73
N GLU A 90 -20.71 -2.43 -7.55
CA GLU A 90 -21.24 -1.33 -6.74
C GLU A 90 -20.78 -1.41 -5.28
N HIS A 91 -20.52 -2.62 -4.75
CA HIS A 91 -19.98 -2.79 -3.41
C HIS A 91 -18.60 -2.12 -3.28
N PHE A 92 -17.72 -2.36 -4.26
CA PHE A 92 -16.37 -1.81 -4.28
C PHE A 92 -16.37 -0.31 -4.59
N LEU A 93 -17.23 0.15 -5.51
CA LEU A 93 -17.35 1.58 -5.81
C LEU A 93 -17.79 2.39 -4.59
N LYS A 94 -18.80 1.90 -3.85
CA LYS A 94 -19.25 2.52 -2.60
C LYS A 94 -18.17 2.52 -1.54
N ALA A 95 -17.41 1.43 -1.42
CA ALA A 95 -16.29 1.35 -0.49
C ALA A 95 -15.22 2.42 -0.82
N ILE A 96 -14.88 2.62 -2.10
CA ILE A 96 -13.93 3.66 -2.53
C ILE A 96 -14.46 5.07 -2.25
N ASP A 97 -15.75 5.31 -2.52
CA ASP A 97 -16.35 6.62 -2.28
C ASP A 97 -16.36 6.99 -0.79
N ALA A 98 -16.50 6.00 0.10
CA ALA A 98 -16.50 6.19 1.55
C ALA A 98 -15.12 6.52 2.16
N ILE A 99 -14.02 6.29 1.45
CA ILE A 99 -12.65 6.49 1.98
C ILE A 99 -12.42 7.96 2.33
N SER A 100 -12.03 8.27 3.57
CA SER A 100 -11.63 9.62 3.97
C SER A 100 -10.11 9.81 3.89
N ALA A 101 -9.65 11.06 3.97
CA ALA A 101 -8.22 11.37 4.09
C ALA A 101 -7.61 10.78 5.37
N ASN A 102 -8.40 10.70 6.44
CA ASN A 102 -7.97 10.10 7.70
C ASN A 102 -7.78 8.58 7.56
N ASP A 103 -8.63 7.90 6.78
CA ASP A 103 -8.45 6.47 6.51
C ASP A 103 -7.16 6.20 5.74
N ILE A 104 -6.81 7.06 4.78
CA ILE A 104 -5.54 6.98 4.05
C ILE A 104 -4.36 7.17 5.00
N ALA A 105 -4.36 8.21 5.83
CA ALA A 105 -3.28 8.45 6.78
C ALA A 105 -3.13 7.29 7.78
N SER A 106 -4.24 6.76 8.31
CA SER A 106 -4.24 5.61 9.22
C SER A 106 -3.67 4.35 8.58
N VAL A 107 -4.07 4.04 7.34
CA VAL A 107 -3.51 2.91 6.59
C VAL A 107 -2.03 3.12 6.31
N ALA A 108 -1.62 4.33 5.92
CA ALA A 108 -0.22 4.66 5.67
C ALA A 108 0.64 4.51 6.93
N GLN A 109 0.18 4.99 8.09
CA GLN A 109 0.85 4.77 9.38
C GLN A 109 1.04 3.30 9.70
N LYS A 110 -0.02 2.49 9.51
CA LYS A 110 0.05 1.03 9.70
C LYS A 110 0.98 0.36 8.70
N LEU A 111 1.10 0.88 7.48
CA LEU A 111 2.04 0.37 6.48
C LEU A 111 3.49 0.74 6.82
N THR A 112 3.73 1.91 7.42
CA THR A 112 5.08 2.37 7.78
C THR A 112 5.55 1.92 9.17
N SER A 113 4.66 1.36 10.00
CA SER A 113 5.00 0.93 11.38
C SER A 113 5.76 -0.39 11.47
N SER A 114 5.77 -1.20 10.40
CA SER A 114 6.58 -2.42 10.37
C SER A 114 8.02 -2.13 9.93
N PRO A 115 8.97 -3.04 10.20
CA PRO A 115 10.32 -2.94 9.64
C PRO A 115 10.30 -2.73 8.13
N LEU A 116 11.23 -1.91 7.65
CA LEU A 116 11.43 -1.66 6.22
C LEU A 116 11.84 -2.97 5.52
N THR A 117 11.26 -3.23 4.36
CA THR A 117 11.78 -4.23 3.42
C THR A 117 12.29 -3.50 2.19
N MET A 118 13.60 -3.60 1.93
CA MET A 118 14.25 -2.94 0.80
C MET A 118 15.06 -3.96 0.00
N ALA A 119 14.99 -3.85 -1.32
CA ALA A 119 15.85 -4.58 -2.24
C ALA A 119 16.50 -3.60 -3.22
N SER A 120 17.83 -3.70 -3.38
CA SER A 120 18.62 -2.96 -4.37
C SER A 120 19.33 -3.95 -5.28
N TYR A 121 19.62 -3.50 -6.50
CA TYR A 121 20.44 -4.25 -7.46
C TYR A 121 21.24 -3.26 -8.32
N GLY A 122 22.54 -3.50 -8.47
CA GLY A 122 23.48 -2.58 -9.14
C GLY A 122 24.46 -1.94 -8.17
N ASP A 123 24.99 -0.77 -8.51
CA ASP A 123 25.87 0.02 -7.64
C ASP A 123 25.07 0.65 -6.49
N ASP A 124 25.29 0.15 -5.27
CA ASP A 124 24.52 0.50 -4.07
C ASP A 124 25.38 1.09 -2.95
N GLU A 125 26.64 1.45 -3.22
CA GLU A 125 27.53 2.01 -2.18
C GLU A 125 26.96 3.31 -1.59
N GLY A 126 26.30 4.12 -2.41
CA GLY A 126 25.62 5.35 -1.98
C GLY A 126 24.31 5.15 -1.19
N LEU A 127 23.80 3.92 -1.07
CA LEU A 127 22.52 3.62 -0.41
C LEU A 127 22.69 3.23 1.07
N LYS A 128 23.86 2.73 1.48
CA LYS A 128 24.12 2.20 2.83
C LYS A 128 23.81 3.19 3.96
N LEU A 129 24.14 4.47 3.76
CA LEU A 129 23.90 5.53 4.75
C LEU A 129 22.41 5.91 4.89
N ASN A 130 21.58 5.60 3.89
CA ASN A 130 20.16 5.90 3.89
C ASN A 130 19.34 4.80 4.57
N VAL A 131 19.74 3.54 4.44
CA VAL A 131 19.00 2.41 5.05
C VAL A 131 18.93 2.53 6.56
N GLU A 132 20.05 2.80 7.23
CA GLU A 132 20.10 2.96 8.69
C GLU A 132 19.22 4.13 9.18
N ARG A 133 19.13 5.21 8.40
CA ARG A 133 18.25 6.36 8.69
C ARG A 133 16.77 6.00 8.56
N ILE A 134 16.41 5.17 7.57
CA ILE A 134 15.03 4.73 7.36
C ILE A 134 14.60 3.76 8.46
N GLU A 135 15.46 2.82 8.84
CA GLU A 135 15.18 1.89 9.93
C GLU A 135 14.97 2.63 11.26
N ALA A 136 15.77 3.66 11.55
CA ALA A 136 15.61 4.50 12.74
C ALA A 136 14.26 5.28 12.75
N ALA A 137 13.81 5.77 11.59
CA ALA A 137 12.52 6.48 11.45
C ALA A 137 11.32 5.54 11.60
N SER A 138 11.40 4.32 11.04
CA SER A 138 10.38 3.27 11.25
C SER A 138 10.30 2.83 12.72
N TYR A 139 11.44 2.73 13.42
CA TYR A 139 11.48 2.40 14.84
C TYR A 139 10.80 3.47 15.72
N GLN A 140 11.05 4.76 15.47
CA GLN A 140 10.44 5.86 16.22
C GLN A 140 8.90 5.86 16.10
N ASN A 141 8.36 5.57 14.92
CA ASN A 141 6.90 5.48 14.70
C ASN A 141 6.25 4.27 15.41
N SER A 142 6.97 3.15 15.56
CA SER A 142 6.47 1.97 16.29
C SER A 142 6.36 2.18 17.81
N LEU A 143 7.16 3.08 18.40
CA LEU A 143 7.09 3.43 19.82
C LEU A 143 5.90 4.36 20.14
N VAL A 144 5.54 5.23 19.20
CA VAL A 144 4.38 6.13 19.34
C VAL A 144 3.07 5.36 19.20
N SER A 145 2.96 4.40 18.27
CA SER A 145 1.71 3.63 18.08
C SER A 145 1.42 2.61 19.18
N ASN A 146 2.40 2.24 20.02
CA ASN A 146 2.24 1.30 21.13
C ASN A 146 1.93 2.01 22.48
N SER A 147 1.70 3.32 22.46
CA SER A 147 1.39 4.13 23.65
C SER A 147 -0.06 4.61 23.73
N VAL A 148 -0.95 4.06 22.88
CA VAL A 148 -2.41 4.29 22.87
C VAL A 148 -3.16 2.97 22.96
#